data_AF-A0A2I3RG41-F1
#
_entry.id   AF-A0A2I3RG41-F1
#
_cell.length_a   1.000
_cell.length_b   1.000
_cell.length_c   1.000
_cell.angle_alpha   90.00
_cell.angle_beta   90.00
_cell.angle_gamma   90.00
#
_symmetry.space_group_name_H-M   'P 1'
#
loop_
_entity.id
_entity.type
_entity.pdbx_description
1 polymer ?
#
loop_
_entity_poly.entity_id
_entity_poly.type
_entity_poly.pdbx_seq_one_letter_code
_entity_poly.pdbx_strand_id
1 'polypeptide(L)'
;MASRSMRLLLLLSCLAKTGVLGDIIMRPSCAPGWFYHKSNCYGYFRKLRNWSDAELECQSYGNGAHLASILSLKEASTIAEYISGYQRSQPIWIGLHDPQKTF
;
A
#
# COMPACT_ATOMS: atom_id res chain seq x y z
N MET A 1 -23.00 44.65 46.46
CA MET A 1 -23.61 45.12 45.19
C MET A 1 -22.52 45.10 44.13
N ALA A 2 -22.78 44.39 43.02
CA ALA A 2 -22.11 44.33 41.70
C ALA A 2 -20.56 44.51 41.64
N SER A 3 -19.79 43.73 40.89
CA SER A 3 -20.12 43.12 39.61
C SER A 3 -19.25 41.89 39.34
N ARG A 4 -19.93 40.81 38.96
CA ARG A 4 -19.37 39.61 38.33
C ARG A 4 -18.81 39.99 36.98
N SER A 5 -17.51 40.23 36.88
CA SER A 5 -16.86 40.33 35.56
C SER A 5 -15.46 39.71 35.55
N MET A 6 -15.25 38.70 36.39
CA MET A 6 -14.16 37.73 36.25
C MET A 6 -14.49 36.74 35.11
N ARG A 7 -14.73 37.24 33.90
CA ARG A 7 -14.78 36.49 32.63
C ARG A 7 -14.80 37.48 31.47
N LEU A 8 -13.65 38.00 31.06
CA LEU A 8 -13.41 38.29 29.64
C LEU A 8 -11.90 38.34 29.35
N LEU A 9 -11.34 37.14 29.29
CA LEU A 9 -10.46 36.70 28.21
C LEU A 9 -9.22 37.58 27.95
N LEU A 10 -8.11 37.21 28.60
CA LEU A 10 -6.74 37.44 28.15
C LEU A 10 -6.58 36.91 26.69
N LEU A 11 -6.89 37.73 25.69
CA LEU A 11 -6.85 37.36 24.26
C LEU A 11 -5.59 37.85 23.52
N LEU A 12 -4.44 37.96 24.18
CA LEU A 12 -3.21 38.46 23.52
C LEU A 12 -1.92 37.72 23.87
N SER A 13 -1.97 36.39 23.99
CA SER A 13 -0.78 35.51 23.85
C SER A 13 -1.29 34.08 23.65
N CYS A 14 -0.87 33.25 22.69
CA CYS A 14 0.26 33.26 21.79
C CYS A 14 -0.22 32.97 20.37
N LEU A 15 0.09 33.83 19.40
CA LEU A 15 0.31 33.38 18.03
C LEU A 15 1.66 32.64 18.01
N ALA A 16 1.74 31.51 18.70
CA ALA A 16 2.65 30.47 18.27
C ALA A 16 1.99 29.93 17.00
N LYS A 17 2.31 30.56 15.87
CA LYS A 17 2.23 29.89 14.58
C LYS A 17 3.21 28.73 14.70
N THR A 18 2.78 27.62 15.30
CA THR A 18 3.39 26.33 15.05
C THR A 18 3.01 25.99 13.63
N GLY A 19 3.67 26.66 12.68
CA GLY A 19 3.87 26.14 11.35
C GLY A 19 4.73 24.90 11.50
N VAL A 20 4.15 23.84 12.07
CA VAL A 20 4.55 22.49 11.72
C VAL A 20 3.97 22.30 10.32
N LEU A 21 4.63 22.93 9.34
CA LEU A 21 4.74 22.34 8.01
C LEU A 21 5.75 21.18 8.16
N GLY A 22 5.44 20.26 9.09
CA GLY A 22 6.02 18.95 9.04
C GLY A 22 5.43 18.39 7.78
N ASP A 23 6.27 18.17 6.78
CA ASP A 23 5.91 17.36 5.63
C ASP A 23 5.17 16.15 6.19
N ILE A 24 3.85 16.11 6.00
CA ILE A 24 3.10 14.90 6.27
C ILE A 24 3.69 13.95 5.26
N ILE A 25 4.64 13.13 5.70
CA ILE A 25 5.10 11.98 4.94
C ILE A 25 3.84 11.12 4.83
N MET A 26 3.04 11.35 3.79
CA MET A 26 2.06 10.40 3.32
C MET A 26 2.90 9.21 2.88
N ARG A 27 3.20 8.35 3.86
CA ARG A 27 3.71 7.02 3.58
C ARG A 27 2.69 6.44 2.62
N PRO A 28 3.06 6.08 1.38
CA PRO A 28 2.11 5.54 0.42
C PRO A 28 1.41 4.38 1.10
N SER A 29 0.14 4.56 1.45
CA SER A 29 -0.64 3.52 2.08
C SER A 29 -1.04 2.57 0.97
N CYS A 30 -0.62 1.32 1.06
CA CYS A 30 -1.10 0.30 0.15
C CYS A 30 -2.62 0.17 0.27
N ALA A 31 -3.25 -0.31 -0.80
CA ALA A 31 -4.68 -0.63 -0.76
C ALA A 31 -4.99 -1.58 0.41
N PRO A 32 -6.23 -1.57 0.95
CA PRO A 32 -6.61 -2.46 2.04
C PRO A 32 -6.30 -3.93 1.71
N GLY A 33 -5.60 -4.61 2.62
CA GLY A 33 -5.20 -6.01 2.42
C GLY A 33 -4.00 -6.20 1.49
N TRP A 34 -3.26 -5.14 1.15
CA TRP A 34 -1.98 -5.22 0.45
C TRP A 34 -0.85 -4.90 1.42
N PHE A 35 0.32 -5.52 1.24
CA PHE A 35 1.48 -5.25 2.07
C PHE A 35 2.52 -4.40 1.33
N TYR A 36 3.23 -3.55 2.08
CA TYR A 36 4.29 -2.68 1.56
C TYR A 36 5.66 -3.35 1.67
N HIS A 37 6.44 -3.36 0.59
CA HIS A 37 7.84 -3.78 0.60
C HIS A 37 8.65 -2.92 -0.39
N LYS A 38 9.68 -2.23 0.11
CA LYS A 38 10.64 -1.44 -0.69
C LYS A 38 9.99 -0.58 -1.80
N SER A 39 9.04 0.27 -1.40
CA SER A 39 8.31 1.18 -2.30
C SER A 39 7.27 0.55 -3.21
N ASN A 40 7.05 -0.76 -3.13
CA ASN A 40 5.99 -1.46 -3.85
C ASN A 40 4.91 -1.96 -2.90
N CYS A 41 3.69 -2.09 -3.42
CA CYS A 41 2.57 -2.72 -2.73
C CYS A 41 2.22 -4.03 -3.43
N TYR A 42 1.99 -5.08 -2.64
CA TYR A 42 1.71 -6.42 -3.15
C TYR A 42 0.37 -6.92 -2.60
N GLY A 43 -0.46 -7.43 -3.50
CA GLY A 43 -1.77 -8.03 -3.20
C GLY A 43 -1.80 -9.51 -3.57
N TYR A 44 -2.60 -10.29 -2.84
CA TYR A 44 -2.86 -11.69 -3.15
C TYR A 44 -4.32 -11.89 -3.53
N PHE A 45 -4.57 -12.55 -4.66
CA PHE A 45 -5.90 -12.79 -5.20
C PHE A 45 -6.23 -14.27 -5.17
N ARG A 46 -7.33 -14.63 -4.49
CA ARG A 46 -7.77 -16.03 -4.32
C ARG A 46 -8.43 -16.63 -5.55
N LYS A 47 -9.01 -15.79 -6.42
CA LYS A 47 -9.76 -16.25 -7.59
C LYS A 47 -8.77 -16.79 -8.64
N LEU A 48 -8.94 -18.04 -9.03
CA LEU A 48 -8.13 -18.65 -10.09
C LEU A 48 -8.44 -18.00 -11.44
N ARG A 49 -7.37 -17.73 -12.19
CA ARG A 49 -7.39 -17.07 -13.49
C ARG A 49 -6.32 -17.69 -14.38
N ASN A 50 -6.48 -17.58 -15.70
CA ASN A 50 -5.32 -17.74 -16.59
C ASN A 50 -4.36 -16.55 -16.41
N TRP A 51 -3.15 -16.65 -16.96
CA TRP A 51 -2.13 -15.61 -16.78
C TRP A 51 -2.60 -14.24 -17.30
N SER A 52 -3.22 -14.19 -18.49
CA SER A 52 -3.70 -12.96 -19.13
C SER A 52 -4.76 -12.25 -18.30
N ASP A 53 -5.75 -12.99 -17.81
CA ASP A 53 -6.80 -12.45 -16.95
C ASP A 53 -6.26 -11.99 -15.59
N ALA A 54 -5.22 -12.64 -15.07
CA ALA A 54 -4.56 -12.21 -13.82
C ALA A 54 -3.79 -10.90 -14.01
N GLU A 55 -3.12 -10.72 -15.15
CA GLU A 55 -2.44 -9.47 -15.49
C GLU A 55 -3.43 -8.32 -15.69
N LEU A 56 -4.53 -8.55 -16.42
CA LEU A 56 -5.59 -7.55 -16.61
C LEU A 56 -6.24 -7.13 -15.28
N GLU A 57 -6.45 -8.08 -14.36
CA GLU A 57 -6.92 -7.78 -13.01
C GLU A 57 -5.92 -6.87 -12.27
N CYS A 58 -4.62 -7.14 -12.34
CA CYS A 58 -3.61 -6.31 -11.68
C CYS A 58 -3.60 -4.88 -12.25
N GLN A 59 -3.64 -4.74 -13.58
CA GLN A 59 -3.66 -3.44 -14.27
C GLN A 59 -4.91 -2.61 -13.93
N SER A 60 -6.01 -3.26 -13.53
CA SER A 60 -7.23 -2.56 -13.10
C SER A 60 -7.06 -1.72 -11.83
N TYR A 61 -6.00 -1.97 -11.02
CA TYR A 61 -5.68 -1.20 -9.81
C TYR A 61 -4.93 0.10 -10.10
N GLY A 62 -4.60 0.38 -11.36
CA GLY A 62 -4.03 1.64 -11.83
C GLY A 62 -2.68 1.49 -12.52
N ASN A 63 -2.16 2.62 -12.99
CA ASN A 63 -0.90 2.65 -13.72
C ASN A 63 0.26 2.13 -12.86
N GLY A 64 1.04 1.20 -13.42
CA GLY A 64 2.17 0.56 -12.74
C GLY A 64 1.80 -0.63 -11.85
N ALA A 65 0.52 -0.99 -11.76
CA ALA A 65 0.09 -2.24 -11.14
C ALA A 65 0.12 -3.39 -12.15
N HIS A 66 0.93 -4.41 -11.87
CA HIS A 66 1.17 -5.57 -12.73
C HIS A 66 1.32 -6.82 -11.87
N LEU A 67 1.28 -8.00 -12.47
CA LEU A 67 1.75 -9.20 -11.80
C LEU A 67 3.18 -8.98 -11.28
N ALA A 68 3.44 -9.43 -10.05
CA ALA A 68 4.68 -9.11 -9.34
C ALA A 68 5.93 -9.59 -10.11
N SER A 69 6.88 -8.69 -10.34
CA SER A 69 8.26 -9.07 -10.64
C SER A 69 8.98 -9.34 -9.32
N ILE A 70 9.83 -10.36 -9.29
CA ILE A 70 10.58 -10.75 -8.10
C ILE A 70 12.07 -10.62 -8.43
N LEU A 71 12.71 -9.60 -7.86
CA LEU A 71 14.05 -9.17 -8.23
C LEU A 71 15.11 -9.51 -7.17
N SER A 72 14.70 -10.07 -6.03
CA SER A 72 15.63 -10.50 -4.99
C SER A 72 15.10 -11.66 -4.17
N LEU A 73 16.01 -12.44 -3.56
CA LEU A 73 15.65 -13.51 -2.64
C LEU A 73 14.84 -13.00 -1.43
N LYS A 74 15.20 -11.82 -0.89
CA LYS A 74 14.50 -11.26 0.26
C LYS A 74 13.06 -10.87 -0.07
N GLU A 75 12.83 -10.32 -1.25
CA GLU A 75 11.49 -10.03 -1.76
C GLU A 75 10.71 -11.33 -1.95
N ALA A 76 11.31 -12.33 -2.61
CA ALA A 76 10.70 -13.66 -2.79
C ALA A 76 10.26 -14.29 -1.46
N SER A 77 11.13 -14.29 -0.44
CA SER A 77 10.80 -14.81 0.89
C SER A 77 9.67 -14.03 1.56
N THR A 78 9.66 -12.70 1.42
CA THR A 78 8.61 -11.86 2.02
C THR A 78 7.25 -12.12 1.37
N ILE A 79 7.22 -12.23 0.03
CA ILE A 79 6.02 -12.57 -0.74
C ILE A 79 5.53 -13.98 -0.38
N ALA A 80 6.43 -14.96 -0.28
CA ALA A 80 6.08 -16.33 0.08
C ALA A 80 5.50 -16.43 1.50
N GLU A 81 6.09 -15.72 2.48
CA GLU A 81 5.57 -15.63 3.84
C GLU A 81 4.16 -15.03 3.86
N TYR A 82 3.96 -13.93 3.14
CA TYR A 82 2.64 -13.30 3.00
C TYR A 82 1.59 -14.25 2.40
N ILE A 83 1.94 -14.93 1.31
CA ILE A 83 1.06 -15.92 0.65
C ILE A 83 0.73 -17.09 1.58
N SER A 84 1.67 -17.51 2.44
CA SER A 84 1.50 -18.65 3.34
C SER A 84 0.36 -18.46 4.37
N GLY A 85 -0.02 -17.21 4.64
CA GLY A 85 -1.20 -16.87 5.44
C GLY A 85 -2.53 -17.15 4.74
N TYR A 86 -2.52 -17.36 3.42
CA TYR A 86 -3.70 -17.62 2.60
C TYR A 86 -3.74 -19.04 2.03
N GLN A 87 -2.60 -19.58 1.59
CA GLN A 87 -2.51 -20.87 0.91
C GLN A 87 -1.09 -21.46 0.97
N ARG A 88 -0.93 -22.78 0.75
CA ARG A 88 0.39 -23.45 0.82
C ARG A 88 0.79 -24.32 -0.38
N SER A 89 -0.13 -24.65 -1.28
CA SER A 89 0.08 -25.74 -2.24
C SER A 89 -0.33 -25.42 -3.69
N GLN A 90 -0.96 -24.28 -3.92
CA GLN A 90 -1.40 -23.85 -5.24
C GLN A 90 -0.32 -22.98 -5.89
N PRO A 91 -0.08 -23.15 -7.20
CA PRO A 91 0.76 -22.23 -7.96
C PRO A 91 0.09 -20.86 -8.05
N ILE A 92 0.91 -19.82 -8.16
CA ILE A 92 0.47 -18.42 -8.24
C ILE A 92 1.14 -17.76 -9.43
N TRP A 93 0.40 -16.93 -10.15
CA TRP A 93 0.95 -16.16 -11.26
C TRP A 93 1.85 -15.03 -10.77
N ILE A 94 2.96 -14.84 -11.48
CA ILE A 94 3.90 -13.72 -11.33
C ILE A 94 4.20 -13.12 -12.70
N GLY A 95 4.84 -11.96 -12.73
CA GLY A 95 5.13 -11.17 -13.93
C GLY A 95 6.27 -11.71 -14.80
N LEU A 96 6.33 -13.03 -15.00
CA LEU A 96 7.22 -13.68 -15.95
C LEU A 96 6.39 -14.23 -17.11
N HIS A 97 6.46 -13.58 -18.27
CA HIS A 97 5.76 -14.01 -19.47
C HIS A 97 6.70 -13.97 -20.66
N ASP A 98 6.80 -15.11 -21.35
CA ASP A 98 7.53 -15.23 -22.62
C ASP A 98 6.51 -15.29 -23.76
N PRO A 99 6.27 -14.17 -24.47
CA PRO A 99 5.31 -14.13 -25.57
C PRO A 99 5.75 -14.94 -26.79
N GLN A 100 7.02 -15.39 -26.85
CA GLN A 100 7.56 -16.18 -27.97
C GLN A 100 7.54 -17.68 -27.67
N LYS A 101 7.17 -18.10 -26.46
CA LYS A 101 7.11 -19.50 -26.08
C LYS A 101 5.90 -20.19 -26.71
N THR A 102 6.12 -20.80 -27.87
CA THR A 102 5.20 -21.77 -28.48
C THR A 102 5.44 -23.16 -27.87
N PHE A 103 4.38 -23.80 -27.37
CA PHE A 103 4.42 -25.17 -26.84
C PHE A 103 4.54 -26.22 -27.94
#